data_AF-A0A8T4MWL3-F1
#
_entry.id   AF-A0A8T4MWL3-F1
#
_cell.length_a   1.000
_cell.length_b   1.000
_cell.length_c   1.000
_cell.angle_alpha   90.00
_cell.angle_beta   90.00
_cell.angle_gamma   90.00
#
_symmetry.space_group_name_H-M   'P 1'
#
loop_
_entity.id
_entity.type
_entity.pdbx_description
1 polymer ?
#
loop_
_entity_poly.entity_id
_entity_poly.type
_entity_poly.pdbx_seq_one_letter_code
_entity_poly.pdbx_strand_id
1 'polypeptide(L)'
;QYKNKKMTTPDFKPGKIELEVEECNKLLGLALNAQELKAMLEKRRHSVEIKYSKLLVEFPAYRQDIMHARDIIEDVAISYGYNKFKPQEPRIATTGARNPHAEKEEKIANLLVGLGMQEIATLTLTSKEEQFRKMMLKEQPVAELENPVSLTHSILRRSIIPELLSFLEKNKKARYAQKVFELGTCIEVRGKKASDERKLAVTISHPTASYTEARQVLDYLLKSFGVKYEIKEKESPSFIEGRGASILIGGSGLGARSTELRALSAGLGAGKEVAIIGEVHPQILQNFGIEMPTSVFELNLNDLFL
;
A
#
# COMPACT_ATOMS: atom_id res chain seq x y z
N GLN A 1 30.42 -3.99 -30.75
CA GLN A 1 31.48 -4.06 -31.79
C GLN A 1 31.28 -2.90 -32.76
N TYR A 2 32.09 -1.84 -32.69
CA TYR A 2 32.08 -0.72 -33.64
C TYR A 2 32.85 -1.12 -34.91
N LYS A 3 32.18 -1.75 -35.89
CA LYS A 3 32.82 -2.11 -37.16
C LYS A 3 32.91 -0.86 -38.05
N ASN A 4 34.14 -0.42 -38.33
CA ASN A 4 34.56 0.58 -39.34
C ASN A 4 34.48 2.09 -39.04
N LYS A 5 34.40 2.55 -37.79
CA LYS A 5 34.63 3.97 -37.46
C LYS A 5 35.89 4.15 -36.60
N LYS A 6 36.90 4.86 -37.13
CA LYS A 6 37.98 5.42 -36.31
C LYS A 6 37.37 6.56 -35.49
N MET A 7 37.41 6.44 -34.16
CA MET A 7 36.89 7.44 -33.23
C MET A 7 38.04 7.91 -32.34
N THR A 8 38.27 9.22 -32.31
CA THR A 8 39.24 9.83 -31.39
C THR A 8 38.54 10.08 -30.06
N THR A 9 39.12 9.59 -28.97
CA THR A 9 38.57 9.77 -27.61
C THR A 9 39.66 10.26 -26.66
N PRO A 10 39.30 11.00 -25.60
CA PRO A 10 37.95 11.52 -25.29
C PRO A 10 37.50 12.63 -26.25
N ASP A 11 36.19 12.70 -26.55
CA ASP A 11 35.58 13.83 -27.28
C ASP A 11 35.21 14.93 -26.28
N PHE A 12 35.89 16.07 -26.35
CA PHE A 12 35.64 17.23 -25.48
C PHE A 12 34.87 18.35 -26.17
N LYS A 13 34.19 18.07 -27.30
CA LYS A 13 33.35 19.06 -27.96
C LYS A 13 32.22 19.52 -27.02
N PRO A 14 32.01 20.84 -26.86
CA PRO A 14 30.87 21.36 -26.11
C PRO A 14 29.54 20.85 -26.68
N GLY A 15 28.61 20.53 -25.80
CA GLY A 15 27.22 20.31 -26.18
C GLY A 15 26.57 21.65 -26.52
N LYS A 16 25.55 21.63 -27.38
CA LYS A 16 24.82 22.84 -27.79
C LYS A 16 23.33 22.60 -27.66
N ILE A 17 22.66 23.54 -27.02
CA ILE A 17 21.20 23.57 -26.90
C ILE A 17 20.71 24.98 -27.23
N GLU A 18 19.56 25.05 -27.87
CA GLU A 18 18.84 26.29 -28.12
C GLU A 18 17.70 26.43 -27.11
N LEU A 19 17.51 27.64 -26.57
CA LEU A 19 16.50 27.96 -25.57
C LEU A 19 15.77 29.25 -25.95
N GLU A 20 14.45 29.26 -25.92
CA GLU A 20 13.63 30.47 -26.07
C GLU A 20 13.55 31.24 -24.75
N VAL A 21 13.73 32.56 -24.80
CA VAL A 21 13.61 33.43 -23.63
C VAL A 21 12.20 33.37 -23.04
N GLU A 22 11.17 33.31 -23.90
CA GLU A 22 9.77 33.22 -23.47
C GLU A 22 9.48 31.89 -22.76
N GLU A 23 10.00 30.77 -23.28
CA GLU A 23 9.82 29.45 -22.65
C GLU A 23 10.45 29.41 -21.26
N CYS A 24 11.67 29.94 -21.12
CA CYS A 24 12.37 30.03 -19.85
C CYS A 24 11.56 30.83 -18.82
N ASN A 25 11.09 32.01 -19.20
CA ASN A 25 10.26 32.86 -18.34
C ASN A 25 8.92 32.24 -17.98
N LYS A 26 8.25 31.60 -18.95
CA LYS A 26 6.98 30.91 -18.73
C LYS A 26 7.13 29.76 -17.74
N LEU A 27 8.20 28.98 -17.84
CA LEU A 27 8.45 27.85 -16.95
C LEU A 27 8.85 28.30 -15.54
N LEU A 28 9.66 29.35 -15.44
CA LEU A 28 10.14 29.89 -14.17
C LEU A 28 9.12 30.85 -13.50
N GLY A 29 8.14 31.37 -14.24
CA GLY A 29 7.26 32.43 -13.74
C GLY A 29 8.00 33.75 -13.49
N LEU A 30 9.04 34.03 -14.28
CA LEU A 30 9.86 35.24 -14.21
C LEU A 30 9.66 36.12 -15.45
N ALA A 31 10.23 37.32 -15.42
CA ALA A 31 10.25 38.25 -16.55
C ALA A 31 11.69 38.74 -16.80
N LEU A 32 12.60 37.80 -17.02
CA LEU A 32 14.01 38.05 -17.30
C LEU A 32 14.22 38.37 -18.78
N ASN A 33 15.05 39.36 -19.09
CA ASN A 33 15.47 39.64 -20.46
C ASN A 33 16.64 38.71 -20.90
N ALA A 34 16.94 38.70 -22.20
CA ALA A 34 17.98 37.84 -22.77
C ALA A 34 19.38 38.08 -22.16
N GLN A 35 19.70 39.32 -21.76
CA GLN A 35 20.99 39.66 -21.13
C GLN A 35 21.08 39.15 -19.70
N GLU A 36 19.99 39.22 -18.94
CA GLU A 36 19.92 38.66 -17.58
C GLU A 36 20.06 37.14 -17.60
N LEU A 37 19.37 36.47 -18.51
CA LEU A 37 19.48 35.02 -18.72
C LEU A 37 20.90 34.61 -19.13
N LYS A 38 21.50 35.34 -20.08
CA LYS A 38 22.89 35.15 -20.48
C LYS A 38 23.84 35.26 -19.28
N ALA A 39 23.76 36.35 -18.51
CA ALA A 39 24.61 36.55 -17.34
C ALA A 39 24.42 35.46 -16.27
N MET A 40 23.20 34.95 -16.12
CA MET A 40 22.90 33.85 -15.20
C MET A 40 23.50 32.52 -15.66
N LEU A 41 23.43 32.21 -16.95
CA LEU A 41 23.97 30.99 -17.56
C LEU A 41 25.51 31.02 -17.64
N GLU A 42 26.11 32.18 -17.91
CA GLU A 42 27.57 32.34 -17.91
C GLU A 42 28.17 32.10 -16.52
N LYS A 43 27.47 32.51 -15.44
CA LYS A 43 27.84 32.13 -14.05
C LYS A 43 27.83 30.61 -13.82
N ARG A 44 27.09 29.86 -14.63
CA ARG A 44 27.00 28.38 -14.63
C ARG A 44 27.94 27.74 -15.65
N ARG A 45 28.90 28.51 -16.18
CA ARG A 45 29.95 28.08 -17.13
C ARG A 45 29.42 27.68 -18.51
N HIS A 46 28.28 28.23 -18.90
CA HIS A 46 27.78 28.15 -20.26
C HIS A 46 28.29 29.31 -21.10
N SER A 47 28.61 29.06 -22.36
CA SER A 47 28.83 30.11 -23.35
C SER A 47 27.50 30.41 -24.03
N VAL A 48 27.05 31.65 -24.01
CA VAL A 48 25.71 32.02 -24.52
C VAL A 48 25.80 33.08 -25.61
N GLU A 49 25.28 32.74 -26.79
CA GLU A 49 25.07 33.66 -27.90
C GLU A 49 23.57 34.03 -27.98
N ILE A 50 23.26 35.33 -28.00
CA ILE A 50 21.88 35.82 -28.12
C ILE A 50 21.54 35.99 -29.60
N LYS A 51 20.49 35.31 -30.06
CA LYS A 51 19.93 35.41 -31.42
C LYS A 51 18.47 35.80 -31.35
N TYR A 52 18.19 37.11 -31.45
CA TYR A 52 16.82 37.65 -31.36
C TYR A 52 16.12 37.20 -30.05
N SER A 53 15.10 36.33 -30.14
CA SER A 53 14.36 35.76 -29.00
C SER A 53 14.98 34.51 -28.38
N LYS A 54 16.05 33.99 -28.98
CA LYS A 54 16.68 32.70 -28.67
C LYS A 54 18.07 32.86 -28.05
N LEU A 55 18.43 31.92 -27.19
CA LEU A 55 19.77 31.75 -26.63
C LEU A 55 20.37 30.47 -27.20
N LEU A 56 21.49 30.58 -27.89
CA LEU A 56 22.32 29.43 -28.23
C LEU A 56 23.31 29.21 -27.09
N VAL A 57 23.11 28.13 -26.35
CA VAL A 57 23.85 27.80 -25.13
C VAL A 57 24.80 26.65 -25.43
N GLU A 58 26.09 26.91 -25.33
CA GLU A 58 27.12 25.88 -25.37
C GLU A 58 27.54 25.54 -23.94
N PHE A 59 27.54 24.24 -23.61
CA PHE A 59 27.89 23.75 -22.29
C PHE A 59 29.11 22.83 -22.36
N PRO A 60 29.97 22.80 -21.33
CA PRO A 60 31.18 21.99 -21.33
C PRO A 60 30.88 20.49 -21.47
N ALA A 61 31.78 19.76 -22.16
CA ALA A 61 31.63 18.31 -22.36
C ALA A 61 31.58 17.48 -21.06
N TYR A 62 31.98 18.03 -19.91
CA TYR A 62 31.85 17.34 -18.62
C TYR A 62 30.43 17.42 -18.02
N ARG A 63 29.55 18.32 -18.52
CA ARG A 63 28.15 18.42 -18.11
C ARG A 63 27.30 17.36 -18.82
N GLN A 64 27.48 16.12 -18.40
CA GLN A 64 26.75 14.95 -18.91
C GLN A 64 25.31 14.88 -18.40
N ASP A 65 24.97 15.71 -17.41
CA ASP A 65 23.63 15.90 -16.86
C ASP A 65 22.68 16.67 -17.79
N ILE A 66 23.22 17.45 -18.74
CA ILE A 66 22.43 18.28 -19.66
C ILE A 66 21.98 17.44 -20.85
N MET A 67 20.69 17.11 -20.88
CA MET A 67 20.06 16.30 -21.93
C MET A 67 18.92 17.05 -22.64
N HIS A 68 18.38 18.10 -22.03
CA HIS A 68 17.26 18.90 -22.53
C HIS A 68 17.45 20.38 -22.20
N ALA A 69 16.78 21.28 -22.94
CA ALA A 69 16.71 22.70 -22.62
C ALA A 69 16.20 23.00 -21.20
N ARG A 70 15.50 22.06 -20.55
CA ARG A 70 15.00 22.23 -19.19
C ARG A 70 16.12 22.21 -18.15
N ASP A 71 17.21 21.46 -18.40
CA ASP A 71 18.38 21.42 -17.51
C ASP A 71 19.12 22.77 -17.55
N ILE A 72 19.10 23.44 -18.70
CA ILE A 72 19.60 24.82 -18.84
C ILE A 72 18.69 25.82 -18.12
N ILE A 73 17.37 25.65 -18.19
CA ILE A 73 16.42 26.49 -17.43
C ILE A 73 16.58 26.27 -15.93
N GLU A 74 16.89 25.04 -15.48
CA GLU A 74 17.23 24.77 -14.08
C GLU A 74 18.48 25.56 -13.66
N ASP A 75 19.53 25.58 -14.49
CA ASP A 75 20.72 26.39 -14.22
C ASP A 75 20.40 27.89 -14.07
N VAL A 76 19.44 28.42 -14.85
CA VAL A 76 18.89 29.77 -14.66
C VAL A 76 18.23 29.89 -13.29
N ALA A 77 17.38 28.94 -12.89
CA ALA A 77 16.71 28.95 -11.59
C ALA A 77 17.71 28.93 -10.42
N ILE A 78 18.74 28.08 -10.49
CA ILE A 78 19.81 28.00 -9.50
C ILE A 78 20.60 29.32 -9.47
N SER A 79 20.89 29.93 -10.62
CA SER A 79 21.60 31.22 -10.71
C SER A 79 20.78 32.41 -10.18
N TYR A 80 19.47 32.41 -10.45
CA TYR A 80 18.52 33.38 -9.89
C TYR A 80 18.45 33.25 -8.36
N GLY A 81 18.38 32.00 -7.88
CA GLY A 81 18.29 31.62 -6.47
C GLY A 81 16.86 31.27 -6.10
N TYR A 82 16.62 30.02 -5.74
CA TYR A 82 15.29 29.47 -5.42
C TYR A 82 14.52 30.28 -4.37
N ASN A 83 15.22 30.85 -3.38
CA ASN A 83 14.62 31.65 -2.32
C ASN A 83 14.05 33.00 -2.78
N LYS A 84 14.35 33.44 -4.01
CA LYS A 84 13.82 34.69 -4.55
C LYS A 84 12.49 34.52 -5.28
N PHE A 85 12.12 33.30 -5.63
CA PHE A 85 10.82 33.04 -6.25
C PHE A 85 9.71 33.37 -5.25
N LYS A 86 8.75 34.18 -5.68
CA LYS A 86 7.54 34.45 -4.91
C LYS A 86 6.56 33.30 -5.16
N PRO A 87 6.10 32.57 -4.12
CA PRO A 87 5.09 31.55 -4.28
C PRO A 87 3.84 32.13 -4.96
N GLN A 88 3.29 31.40 -5.93
CA GLN A 88 2.05 31.76 -6.60
C GLN A 88 1.08 30.61 -6.47
N GLU A 89 -0.18 30.91 -6.17
CA GLU A 89 -1.23 29.90 -6.17
C GLU A 89 -1.50 29.41 -7.61
N PRO A 90 -1.56 28.09 -7.84
CA PRO A 90 -1.95 27.57 -9.13
C PRO A 90 -3.40 27.98 -9.42
N ARG A 91 -3.63 28.56 -10.60
CA ARG A 91 -4.98 28.97 -11.05
C ARG A 91 -5.77 27.77 -11.57
N ILE A 92 -5.99 26.79 -10.71
CA ILE A 92 -6.70 25.55 -11.02
C ILE A 92 -7.89 25.43 -10.06
N ALA A 93 -9.11 25.45 -10.59
CA ALA A 93 -10.32 25.23 -9.82
C ALA A 93 -10.71 23.75 -9.90
N THR A 94 -10.39 22.98 -8.86
CA THR A 94 -10.77 21.57 -8.74
C THR A 94 -11.42 21.29 -7.39
N THR A 95 -12.31 20.30 -7.36
CA THR A 95 -12.92 19.78 -6.12
C THR A 95 -12.39 18.38 -5.87
N GLY A 96 -11.89 18.13 -4.65
CA GLY A 96 -11.54 16.79 -4.22
C GLY A 96 -12.78 15.98 -3.85
N ALA A 97 -12.69 14.66 -3.98
CA ALA A 97 -13.64 13.71 -3.43
C ALA A 97 -12.88 12.68 -2.59
N ARG A 98 -13.51 12.17 -1.54
CA ARG A 98 -12.95 11.06 -0.77
C ARG A 98 -13.06 9.77 -1.57
N ASN A 99 -12.09 8.88 -1.40
CA ASN A 99 -12.21 7.52 -1.91
C ASN A 99 -13.33 6.79 -1.12
N PRO A 100 -14.40 6.30 -1.76
CA PRO A 100 -15.50 5.62 -1.07
C PRO A 100 -15.06 4.42 -0.22
N HIS A 101 -13.99 3.72 -0.62
CA HIS A 101 -13.46 2.59 0.12
C HIS A 101 -12.79 3.03 1.42
N ALA A 102 -12.04 4.14 1.40
CA ALA A 102 -11.45 4.72 2.59
C ALA A 102 -12.52 5.19 3.59
N GLU A 103 -13.66 5.71 3.12
CA GLU A 103 -14.78 6.06 4.00
C GLU A 103 -15.41 4.83 4.67
N LYS A 104 -15.52 3.71 3.94
CA LYS A 104 -16.04 2.46 4.51
C LYS A 104 -15.06 1.88 5.53
N GLU A 105 -13.75 1.87 5.24
CA GLU A 105 -12.71 1.43 6.18
C GLU A 105 -12.68 2.28 7.46
N GLU A 106 -12.79 3.60 7.34
CA GLU A 106 -12.87 4.50 8.50
C GLU A 106 -14.09 4.18 9.38
N LYS A 107 -15.25 3.90 8.77
CA LYS A 107 -16.45 3.47 9.51
C LYS A 107 -16.25 2.14 10.24
N ILE A 108 -15.59 1.17 9.60
CA ILE A 108 -15.24 -0.11 10.22
C ILE A 108 -14.33 0.11 11.42
N ALA A 109 -13.26 0.89 11.26
CA ALA A 109 -12.32 1.21 12.34
C ALA A 109 -13.03 1.87 13.52
N ASN A 110 -13.86 2.89 13.26
CA ASN A 110 -14.64 3.58 14.30
C ASN A 110 -15.59 2.65 15.06
N LEU A 111 -16.23 1.69 14.38
CA LEU A 111 -17.09 0.69 15.04
C LEU A 111 -16.27 -0.22 15.96
N LEU A 112 -15.12 -0.73 15.51
CA LEU A 112 -14.27 -1.62 16.30
C LEU A 112 -13.64 -0.90 17.51
N VAL A 113 -13.24 0.36 17.33
CA VAL A 113 -12.81 1.24 18.44
C VAL A 113 -13.96 1.43 19.44
N GLY A 114 -15.18 1.66 18.95
CA GLY A 114 -16.38 1.74 19.79
C GLY A 114 -16.68 0.45 20.58
N LEU A 115 -16.25 -0.71 20.07
CA LEU A 115 -16.32 -2.01 20.76
C LEU A 115 -15.14 -2.23 21.74
N GLY A 116 -14.30 -1.22 21.96
CA GLY A 116 -13.17 -1.27 22.89
C GLY A 116 -11.94 -1.98 22.33
N MET A 117 -11.80 -2.06 21.00
CA MET A 117 -10.62 -2.63 20.34
C MET A 117 -9.61 -1.55 19.98
N GLN A 118 -8.33 -1.92 19.96
CA GLN A 118 -7.24 -1.04 19.56
C GLN A 118 -6.81 -1.37 18.11
N GLU A 119 -6.83 -0.37 17.24
CA GLU A 119 -6.22 -0.51 15.92
C GLU A 119 -4.70 -0.57 16.04
N ILE A 120 -4.08 -1.50 15.32
CA ILE A 120 -2.63 -1.61 15.18
C ILE A 120 -2.25 -1.64 13.70
N ALA A 121 -0.97 -1.41 13.41
CA ALA A 121 -0.42 -1.52 12.07
C ALA A 121 0.84 -2.40 12.11
N THR A 122 0.79 -3.54 11.43
CA THR A 122 1.93 -4.44 11.27
C THR A 122 2.56 -4.28 9.88
N LEU A 123 3.73 -4.88 9.68
CA LEU A 123 4.41 -4.82 8.39
C LEU A 123 3.73 -5.73 7.37
N THR A 124 3.63 -5.28 6.12
CA THR A 124 3.18 -6.13 5.02
C THR A 124 4.22 -7.18 4.65
N LEU A 125 5.51 -6.89 4.87
CA LEU A 125 6.60 -7.84 4.69
C LEU A 125 6.74 -8.72 5.93
N THR A 126 6.80 -10.03 5.69
CA THR A 126 6.84 -11.09 6.71
C THR A 126 7.63 -12.27 6.18
N SER A 127 7.46 -13.46 6.75
CA SER A 127 8.13 -14.69 6.36
C SER A 127 7.18 -15.86 6.16
N LYS A 128 7.61 -16.87 5.39
CA LYS A 128 6.90 -18.15 5.29
C LYS A 128 6.80 -18.86 6.65
N GLU A 129 7.76 -18.60 7.54
CA GLU A 129 7.75 -19.11 8.91
C GLU A 129 6.52 -18.61 9.68
N GLU A 130 6.26 -17.30 9.68
CA GLU A 130 5.10 -16.73 10.36
C GLU A 130 3.79 -17.07 9.64
N GLN A 131 3.73 -16.92 8.32
CA GLN A 131 2.49 -17.07 7.56
C GLN A 131 2.01 -18.52 7.42
N PHE A 132 2.91 -19.51 7.44
CA PHE A 132 2.56 -20.91 7.19
C PHE A 132 2.97 -21.84 8.32
N ARG A 133 4.26 -21.89 8.66
CA ARG A 133 4.78 -22.92 9.58
C ARG A 133 4.27 -22.74 11.00
N LYS A 134 4.41 -21.55 11.59
CA LYS A 134 3.85 -21.25 12.92
C LYS A 134 2.33 -21.45 12.96
N MET A 135 1.64 -21.25 11.84
CA MET A 135 0.19 -21.43 11.67
C MET A 135 -0.25 -22.87 11.35
N MET A 136 0.70 -23.81 11.24
CA MET A 136 0.45 -25.20 10.83
C MET A 136 -0.27 -25.34 9.48
N LEU A 137 -0.08 -24.39 8.58
CA LEU A 137 -0.67 -24.37 7.24
C LEU A 137 0.33 -24.90 6.22
N LYS A 138 -0.21 -25.57 5.18
CA LYS A 138 0.59 -25.89 4.00
C LYS A 138 0.95 -24.60 3.27
N GLU A 139 2.21 -24.48 2.86
CA GLU A 139 2.67 -23.32 2.09
C GLU A 139 1.82 -23.14 0.83
N GLN A 140 1.43 -21.89 0.58
CA GLN A 140 0.68 -21.45 -0.60
C GLN A 140 1.54 -20.51 -1.44
N PRO A 141 1.19 -20.28 -2.72
CA PRO A 141 1.85 -19.25 -3.53
C PRO A 141 1.80 -17.88 -2.84
N VAL A 142 2.96 -17.24 -2.78
CA VAL A 142 3.19 -15.91 -2.19
C VAL A 142 4.14 -15.09 -3.07
N ALA A 143 4.08 -13.77 -2.92
CA ALA A 143 5.04 -12.88 -3.57
C ALA A 143 6.31 -12.82 -2.70
N GLU A 144 7.43 -13.25 -3.25
CA GLU A 144 8.72 -13.32 -2.58
C GLU A 144 9.63 -12.20 -3.07
N LEU A 145 10.40 -11.61 -2.16
CA LEU A 145 11.49 -10.71 -2.53
C LEU A 145 12.66 -11.54 -3.03
N GLU A 146 13.21 -11.18 -4.20
CA GLU A 146 14.36 -11.90 -4.77
C GLU A 146 15.62 -11.77 -3.91
N ASN A 147 15.86 -10.57 -3.34
CA ASN A 147 17.02 -10.27 -2.50
C ASN A 147 16.57 -9.61 -1.18
N PRO A 148 15.98 -10.37 -0.24
CA PRO A 148 15.50 -9.81 1.01
C PRO A 148 16.68 -9.46 1.92
N VAL A 149 16.60 -8.30 2.58
CA VAL A 149 17.60 -7.87 3.59
C VAL A 149 17.57 -8.79 4.81
N SER A 150 16.42 -9.38 5.13
CA SER A 150 16.25 -10.35 6.21
C SER A 150 15.26 -11.44 5.82
N LEU A 151 15.51 -12.69 6.25
CA LEU A 151 14.58 -13.81 6.06
C LEU A 151 13.24 -13.61 6.80
N THR A 152 13.22 -12.81 7.86
CA THR A 152 11.98 -12.44 8.58
C THR A 152 11.06 -11.51 7.76
N HIS A 153 11.57 -10.91 6.69
CA HIS A 153 10.84 -9.99 5.81
C HIS A 153 11.11 -10.38 4.34
N SER A 154 10.89 -11.65 4.03
CA SER A 154 11.19 -12.27 2.73
C SER A 154 10.00 -12.34 1.78
N ILE A 155 8.76 -12.25 2.29
CA ILE A 155 7.54 -12.37 1.49
C ILE A 155 6.54 -11.27 1.84
N LEU A 156 5.59 -11.00 0.94
CA LEU A 156 4.40 -10.21 1.25
C LEU A 156 3.34 -11.11 1.92
N ARG A 157 2.72 -10.61 2.98
CA ARG A 157 1.72 -11.35 3.77
C ARG A 157 0.48 -11.71 2.95
N ARG A 158 -0.04 -12.91 3.17
CA ARG A 158 -1.30 -13.42 2.59
C ARG A 158 -2.48 -13.26 3.55
N SER A 159 -2.20 -13.26 4.84
CA SER A 159 -3.15 -13.06 5.95
C SER A 159 -2.55 -12.11 6.99
N ILE A 160 -3.41 -11.37 7.67
CA ILE A 160 -3.07 -10.46 8.76
C ILE A 160 -3.08 -11.21 10.11
N ILE A 161 -3.86 -12.29 10.27
CA ILE A 161 -3.93 -13.06 11.53
C ILE A 161 -2.55 -13.43 12.09
N PRO A 162 -1.59 -13.98 11.30
CA PRO A 162 -0.27 -14.33 11.83
C PRO A 162 0.48 -13.12 12.40
N GLU A 163 0.29 -11.94 11.79
CA GLU A 163 0.90 -10.68 12.25
C GLU A 163 0.25 -10.19 13.55
N LEU A 164 -1.07 -10.37 13.72
CA LEU A 164 -1.73 -10.08 14.99
C LEU A 164 -1.25 -11.02 16.11
N LEU A 165 -0.99 -12.29 15.80
CA LEU A 165 -0.41 -13.23 16.77
C LEU A 165 1.05 -12.87 17.10
N SER A 166 1.85 -12.46 16.10
CA SER A 166 3.21 -11.91 16.29
C SER A 166 3.20 -10.64 17.14
N PHE A 167 2.17 -9.80 17.00
CA PHE A 167 1.95 -8.65 17.88
C PHE A 167 1.68 -9.08 19.33
N LEU A 168 0.78 -10.04 19.56
CA LEU A 168 0.54 -10.58 20.91
C LEU A 168 1.81 -11.19 21.50
N GLU A 169 2.61 -11.89 20.67
CA GLU A 169 3.89 -12.48 21.07
C GLU A 169 4.86 -11.41 21.62
N LYS A 170 4.95 -10.25 20.96
CA LYS A 170 5.80 -9.15 21.39
C LYS A 170 5.25 -8.41 22.62
N ASN A 171 3.94 -8.53 22.87
CA ASN A 171 3.22 -7.81 23.92
C ASN A 171 2.71 -8.70 25.07
N LYS A 172 3.31 -9.88 25.29
CA LYS A 172 2.91 -10.80 26.38
C LYS A 172 2.91 -10.17 27.78
N LYS A 173 3.77 -9.17 28.00
CA LYS A 173 3.88 -8.45 29.28
C LYS A 173 2.83 -7.34 29.45
N ALA A 174 2.09 -7.01 28.39
CA ALA A 174 1.03 -6.02 28.47
C ALA A 174 -0.20 -6.59 29.20
N ARG A 175 -1.02 -5.70 29.76
CA ARG A 175 -2.20 -6.08 30.52
C ARG A 175 -3.27 -6.68 29.61
N TYR A 176 -3.89 -7.76 30.08
CA TYR A 176 -5.09 -8.34 29.46
C TYR A 176 -6.37 -7.62 29.93
N ALA A 177 -7.46 -7.60 29.15
CA ALA A 177 -7.61 -8.21 27.82
C ALA A 177 -6.91 -7.44 26.70
N GLN A 178 -6.35 -8.16 25.73
CA GLN A 178 -5.79 -7.57 24.51
C GLN A 178 -6.79 -7.80 23.37
N LYS A 179 -7.41 -6.71 22.90
CA LYS A 179 -8.40 -6.70 21.81
C LYS A 179 -7.87 -5.79 20.71
N VAL A 180 -7.34 -6.37 19.65
CA VAL A 180 -6.68 -5.62 18.58
C VAL A 180 -7.24 -5.97 17.22
N PHE A 181 -7.15 -5.02 16.30
CA PHE A 181 -7.52 -5.23 14.91
C PHE A 181 -6.58 -4.47 13.97
N GLU A 182 -6.57 -4.88 12.71
CA GLU A 182 -5.84 -4.20 11.65
C GLU A 182 -6.63 -4.23 10.33
N LEU A 183 -6.64 -3.09 9.64
CA LEU A 183 -7.13 -2.92 8.27
C LEU A 183 -5.93 -2.84 7.31
N GLY A 184 -5.63 -3.95 6.66
CA GLY A 184 -4.36 -4.15 5.96
C GLY A 184 -4.50 -4.67 4.54
N THR A 185 -3.46 -4.44 3.73
CA THR A 185 -3.34 -5.07 2.41
C THR A 185 -2.61 -6.40 2.57
N CYS A 186 -3.17 -7.44 1.97
CA CYS A 186 -2.57 -8.74 1.74
C CYS A 186 -2.40 -8.96 0.24
N ILE A 187 -1.46 -9.82 -0.14
CA ILE A 187 -1.22 -10.15 -1.53
C ILE A 187 -1.69 -11.57 -1.80
N GLU A 188 -2.62 -11.71 -2.75
CA GLU A 188 -2.98 -13.00 -3.28
C GLU A 188 -2.23 -13.28 -4.58
N VAL A 189 -1.55 -14.43 -4.65
CA VAL A 189 -0.86 -14.89 -5.86
C VAL A 189 -1.65 -16.04 -6.49
N ARG A 190 -2.00 -15.88 -7.76
CA ARG A 190 -2.65 -16.90 -8.60
C ARG A 190 -1.86 -17.08 -9.90
N GLY A 191 -1.11 -18.18 -9.99
CA GLY A 191 -0.21 -18.43 -11.12
C GLY A 191 0.88 -17.36 -11.20
N LYS A 192 0.89 -16.60 -12.30
CA LYS A 192 1.85 -15.50 -12.53
C LYS A 192 1.32 -14.11 -12.19
N LYS A 193 0.13 -14.02 -11.59
CA LYS A 193 -0.50 -12.75 -11.21
C LYS A 193 -0.52 -12.61 -9.70
N ALA A 194 -0.25 -11.39 -9.24
CA ALA A 194 -0.46 -10.97 -7.85
C ALA A 194 -1.53 -9.88 -7.83
N SER A 195 -2.38 -9.89 -6.82
CA SER A 195 -3.40 -8.88 -6.60
C SER A 195 -3.49 -8.48 -5.13
N ASP A 196 -3.78 -7.21 -4.91
CA ASP A 196 -3.98 -6.64 -3.58
C ASP A 196 -5.39 -6.97 -3.08
N GLU A 197 -5.46 -7.55 -1.88
CA GLU A 197 -6.70 -7.77 -1.14
C GLU A 197 -6.67 -6.92 0.14
N ARG A 198 -7.67 -6.06 0.31
CA ARG A 198 -7.90 -5.35 1.56
C ARG A 198 -8.62 -6.28 2.52
N LYS A 199 -8.05 -6.45 3.71
CA LYS A 199 -8.60 -7.33 4.74
C LYS A 199 -8.69 -6.60 6.07
N LEU A 200 -9.69 -6.98 6.84
CA LEU A 200 -9.78 -6.71 8.26
C LEU A 200 -9.43 -7.98 9.01
N ALA A 201 -8.50 -7.94 9.95
CA ALA A 201 -8.35 -9.00 10.93
C ALA A 201 -8.53 -8.48 12.35
N VAL A 202 -9.05 -9.34 13.20
CA VAL A 202 -9.34 -9.06 14.60
C VAL A 202 -8.82 -10.21 15.45
N THR A 203 -8.24 -9.86 16.61
CA THR A 203 -7.75 -10.80 17.60
C THR A 203 -8.18 -10.37 19.00
N ILE A 204 -8.74 -11.31 19.77
CA ILE A 204 -9.18 -11.13 21.15
C ILE A 204 -8.47 -12.18 22.01
N SER A 205 -7.66 -11.73 22.97
CA SER A 205 -6.84 -12.59 23.83
C SER A 205 -6.99 -12.23 25.30
N HIS A 206 -7.42 -13.19 26.12
CA HIS A 206 -7.55 -13.14 27.59
C HIS A 206 -7.96 -14.53 28.14
N PRO A 207 -7.95 -14.77 29.47
CA PRO A 207 -8.19 -16.10 30.06
C PRO A 207 -9.50 -16.82 29.68
N THR A 208 -10.49 -16.08 29.18
CA THR A 208 -11.82 -16.58 28.84
C THR A 208 -12.22 -16.25 27.40
N ALA A 209 -11.27 -15.85 26.55
CA ALA A 209 -11.55 -15.54 25.15
C ALA A 209 -12.14 -16.77 24.46
N SER A 210 -13.19 -16.55 23.66
CA SER A 210 -13.96 -17.63 23.05
C SER A 210 -14.42 -17.27 21.64
N TYR A 211 -14.77 -18.29 20.87
CA TYR A 211 -15.37 -18.15 19.54
C TYR A 211 -16.58 -17.20 19.56
N THR A 212 -17.39 -17.26 20.61
CA THR A 212 -18.59 -16.45 20.77
C THR A 212 -18.27 -14.96 20.81
N GLU A 213 -17.17 -14.56 21.44
CA GLU A 213 -16.82 -13.13 21.55
C GLU A 213 -16.37 -12.56 20.20
N ALA A 214 -15.47 -13.26 19.48
CA ALA A 214 -15.12 -12.92 18.12
C ALA A 214 -16.35 -12.90 17.19
N ARG A 215 -17.28 -13.85 17.38
CA ARG A 215 -18.51 -13.94 16.59
C ARG A 215 -19.44 -12.76 16.86
N GLN A 216 -19.56 -12.29 18.09
CA GLN A 216 -20.39 -11.13 18.43
C GLN A 216 -19.86 -9.85 17.77
N VAL A 217 -18.53 -9.66 17.77
CA VAL A 217 -17.90 -8.52 17.09
C VAL A 217 -18.16 -8.56 15.58
N LEU A 218 -17.95 -9.72 14.96
CA LEU A 218 -18.20 -9.93 13.53
C LEU A 218 -19.69 -9.74 13.17
N ASP A 219 -20.60 -10.31 13.96
CA ASP A 219 -22.05 -10.20 13.76
C ASP A 219 -22.51 -8.75 13.85
N TYR A 220 -22.05 -8.01 14.86
CA TYR A 220 -22.34 -6.59 15.02
C TYR A 220 -21.82 -5.77 13.83
N LEU A 221 -20.60 -6.03 13.38
CA LEU A 221 -20.01 -5.37 12.23
C LEU A 221 -20.86 -5.61 10.97
N LEU A 222 -21.12 -6.88 10.60
CA LEU A 222 -21.87 -7.22 9.40
C LEU A 222 -23.31 -6.67 9.44
N LYS A 223 -23.98 -6.73 10.59
CA LYS A 223 -25.31 -6.13 10.78
C LYS A 223 -25.33 -4.62 10.64
N SER A 224 -24.29 -3.93 11.13
CA SER A 224 -24.16 -2.47 11.01
C SER A 224 -24.07 -2.02 9.54
N PHE A 225 -23.54 -2.88 8.66
CA PHE A 225 -23.51 -2.66 7.21
C PHE A 225 -24.69 -3.32 6.47
N GLY A 226 -25.66 -3.90 7.17
CA GLY A 226 -26.84 -4.54 6.58
C GLY A 226 -26.53 -5.80 5.77
N VAL A 227 -25.40 -6.44 6.03
CA VAL A 227 -24.92 -7.64 5.34
C VAL A 227 -25.59 -8.87 5.94
N LYS A 228 -26.25 -9.67 5.08
CA LYS A 228 -26.76 -10.99 5.48
C LYS A 228 -25.73 -12.05 5.12
N TYR A 229 -25.54 -13.01 6.02
CA TYR A 229 -24.54 -14.06 5.86
C TYR A 229 -25.02 -15.38 6.46
N GLU A 230 -24.38 -16.46 6.03
CA GLU A 230 -24.48 -17.80 6.60
C GLU A 230 -23.16 -18.19 7.26
N ILE A 231 -23.24 -18.97 8.34
CA ILE A 231 -22.08 -19.53 9.02
C ILE A 231 -22.01 -21.00 8.65
N LYS A 232 -20.87 -21.44 8.13
CA LYS A 232 -20.60 -22.85 7.84
C LYS A 232 -19.40 -23.30 8.65
N GLU A 233 -19.54 -24.39 9.39
CA GLU A 233 -18.41 -25.00 10.08
C GLU A 233 -17.28 -25.30 9.09
N LYS A 234 -16.04 -24.99 9.50
CA LYS A 234 -14.85 -25.20 8.69
C LYS A 234 -13.74 -25.74 9.57
N GLU A 235 -13.29 -26.93 9.22
CA GLU A 235 -12.07 -27.48 9.75
C GLU A 235 -10.86 -26.73 9.18
N SER A 236 -9.98 -26.30 10.06
CA SER A 236 -8.70 -25.70 9.71
C SER A 236 -7.67 -26.10 10.77
N PRO A 237 -6.44 -26.46 10.38
CA PRO A 237 -5.34 -26.66 11.34
C PRO A 237 -5.12 -25.44 12.24
N SER A 238 -5.55 -24.25 11.79
CA SER A 238 -5.39 -23.03 12.56
C SER A 238 -6.31 -22.89 13.76
N PHE A 239 -7.38 -23.69 13.82
CA PHE A 239 -8.41 -23.58 14.86
C PHE A 239 -8.55 -24.86 15.67
N ILE A 240 -9.12 -24.73 16.86
CA ILE A 240 -9.59 -25.88 17.64
C ILE A 240 -10.69 -26.59 16.85
N GLU A 241 -10.65 -27.93 16.82
CA GLU A 241 -11.67 -28.76 16.16
C GLU A 241 -13.09 -28.39 16.63
N GLY A 242 -14.01 -28.21 15.69
CA GLY A 242 -15.38 -27.75 15.96
C GLY A 242 -15.52 -26.28 16.39
N ARG A 243 -14.42 -25.51 16.47
CA ARG A 243 -14.42 -24.08 16.85
C ARG A 243 -13.87 -23.17 15.74
N GLY A 244 -14.03 -23.59 14.49
CA GLY A 244 -13.70 -22.83 13.29
C GLY A 244 -14.90 -22.75 12.35
N ALA A 245 -15.10 -21.59 11.71
CA ALA A 245 -16.16 -21.42 10.74
C ALA A 245 -15.78 -20.44 9.62
N SER A 246 -16.44 -20.62 8.49
CA SER A 246 -16.47 -19.70 7.37
C SER A 246 -17.74 -18.90 7.36
N ILE A 247 -17.62 -17.66 6.88
CA ILE A 247 -18.74 -16.75 6.67
C ILE A 247 -19.01 -16.67 5.18
N LEU A 248 -20.23 -17.03 4.79
CA LEU A 248 -20.67 -17.08 3.40
C LEU A 248 -21.68 -15.97 3.10
N ILE A 249 -21.52 -15.29 1.97
CA ILE A 249 -22.48 -14.27 1.46
C ILE A 249 -23.02 -14.73 0.09
N GLY A 250 -24.28 -14.41 -0.21
CA GLY A 250 -24.83 -14.53 -1.57
C GLY A 250 -25.41 -15.89 -1.96
N GLY A 251 -25.68 -16.78 -0.99
CA GLY A 251 -26.44 -18.02 -1.21
C GLY A 251 -27.92 -17.76 -1.55
N SER A 252 -28.58 -18.75 -2.15
CA SER A 252 -29.96 -18.70 -2.67
C SER A 252 -31.06 -18.33 -1.65
N GLY A 253 -30.74 -18.18 -0.35
CA GLY A 253 -31.65 -17.71 0.70
C GLY A 253 -31.35 -16.30 1.27
N LEU A 254 -30.25 -15.65 0.87
CA LEU A 254 -29.77 -14.42 1.50
C LEU A 254 -30.10 -13.20 0.64
N GLY A 255 -31.32 -12.67 0.76
CA GLY A 255 -31.72 -11.45 0.04
C GLY A 255 -30.88 -10.23 0.44
N ALA A 256 -29.96 -9.81 -0.43
CA ALA A 256 -29.13 -8.61 -0.28
C ALA A 256 -29.96 -7.32 -0.43
N ARG A 257 -29.78 -6.37 0.50
CA ARG A 257 -30.46 -5.06 0.51
C ARG A 257 -29.72 -3.97 -0.28
N SER A 258 -28.42 -4.11 -0.53
CA SER A 258 -27.66 -3.18 -1.36
C SER A 258 -27.56 -3.68 -2.80
N THR A 259 -27.64 -2.75 -3.76
CA THR A 259 -27.44 -2.99 -5.18
C THR A 259 -26.05 -3.56 -5.49
N GLU A 260 -25.04 -3.19 -4.69
CA GLU A 260 -23.66 -3.69 -4.76
C GLU A 260 -23.57 -5.19 -4.38
N LEU A 261 -24.19 -5.61 -3.27
CA LEU A 261 -24.19 -7.02 -2.84
C LEU A 261 -25.00 -7.93 -3.78
N ARG A 262 -26.00 -7.39 -4.49
CA ARG A 262 -26.76 -8.14 -5.51
C ARG A 262 -25.87 -8.55 -6.69
N ALA A 263 -24.95 -7.69 -7.12
CA ALA A 263 -24.01 -8.00 -8.19
C ALA A 263 -23.04 -9.13 -7.77
N LEU A 264 -22.60 -9.14 -6.51
CA LEU A 264 -21.72 -10.18 -5.96
C LEU A 264 -22.41 -11.56 -5.87
N SER A 265 -23.72 -11.58 -5.64
CA SER A 265 -24.54 -12.82 -5.59
C SER A 265 -25.01 -13.33 -6.97
N ALA A 266 -24.91 -12.51 -8.02
CA ALA A 266 -25.40 -12.86 -9.36
C ALA A 266 -24.43 -13.83 -10.05
N GLY A 267 -24.57 -15.13 -9.78
CA GLY A 267 -23.83 -16.19 -10.46
C GLY A 267 -23.24 -17.28 -9.54
N LEU A 268 -23.33 -17.10 -8.22
CA LEU A 268 -22.80 -18.04 -7.24
C LEU A 268 -23.92 -18.93 -6.70
N GLY A 269 -24.06 -20.14 -7.27
CA GLY A 269 -25.02 -21.15 -6.79
C GLY A 269 -24.74 -21.67 -5.37
N ALA A 270 -23.53 -21.40 -4.85
CA ALA A 270 -23.13 -21.61 -3.46
C ALA A 270 -22.50 -20.30 -2.94
N GLY A 271 -22.85 -19.86 -1.72
CA GLY A 271 -22.37 -18.60 -1.17
C GLY A 271 -20.84 -18.46 -1.17
N LYS A 272 -20.35 -17.23 -1.36
CA LYS A 272 -18.91 -16.90 -1.37
C LYS A 272 -18.37 -16.81 0.05
N GLU A 273 -17.26 -17.49 0.32
CA GLU A 273 -16.51 -17.30 1.58
C GLU A 273 -15.86 -15.92 1.60
N VAL A 274 -16.24 -15.10 2.57
CA VAL A 274 -15.72 -13.74 2.74
C VAL A 274 -14.95 -13.57 4.05
N ALA A 275 -15.10 -14.49 5.00
CA ALA A 275 -14.39 -14.45 6.26
C ALA A 275 -14.12 -15.84 6.82
N ILE A 276 -13.07 -15.92 7.63
CA ILE A 276 -12.80 -17.05 8.53
C ILE A 276 -12.83 -16.54 9.97
N ILE A 277 -13.33 -17.38 10.88
CA ILE A 277 -13.41 -17.07 12.30
C ILE A 277 -13.12 -18.34 13.12
N GLY A 278 -12.43 -18.22 14.24
CA GLY A 278 -12.18 -19.36 15.10
C GLY A 278 -11.45 -19.07 16.41
N GLU A 279 -11.43 -20.06 17.29
CA GLU A 279 -10.48 -20.12 18.42
C GLU A 279 -9.18 -20.74 17.94
N VAL A 280 -8.06 -20.04 18.17
CA VAL A 280 -6.74 -20.46 17.69
C VAL A 280 -6.31 -21.76 18.36
N HIS A 281 -5.80 -22.69 17.56
CA HIS A 281 -5.33 -23.99 18.06
C HIS A 281 -4.19 -23.83 19.09
N PRO A 282 -4.19 -24.57 20.23
CA PRO A 282 -3.17 -24.45 21.29
C PRO A 282 -1.73 -24.58 20.81
N GLN A 283 -1.47 -25.48 19.85
CA GLN A 283 -0.13 -25.61 19.25
C GLN A 283 0.34 -24.33 18.56
N ILE A 284 -0.55 -23.57 17.92
CA ILE A 284 -0.20 -22.30 17.28
C ILE A 284 0.07 -21.24 18.34
N LEU A 285 -0.76 -21.19 19.39
CA LEU A 285 -0.49 -20.33 20.53
C LEU A 285 0.90 -20.61 21.10
N GLN A 286 1.28 -21.88 21.26
CA GLN A 286 2.63 -22.26 21.68
C GLN A 286 3.72 -21.83 20.67
N ASN A 287 3.48 -21.95 19.35
CA ASN A 287 4.42 -21.52 18.31
C ASN A 287 4.70 -20.01 18.33
N PHE A 288 3.72 -19.20 18.74
CA PHE A 288 3.87 -17.76 19.00
C PHE A 288 4.16 -17.46 20.49
N GLY A 289 4.26 -18.50 21.32
CA GLY A 289 4.41 -18.45 22.78
C GLY A 289 3.35 -17.62 23.51
N ILE A 290 2.13 -17.56 22.98
CA ILE A 290 0.97 -16.91 23.59
C ILE A 290 0.38 -17.86 24.64
N GLU A 291 0.20 -17.38 25.87
CA GLU A 291 -0.31 -18.20 26.98
C GLU A 291 -1.83 -18.16 27.10
N MET A 292 -2.45 -17.08 26.62
CA MET A 292 -3.88 -16.87 26.75
C MET A 292 -4.66 -17.51 25.61
N PRO A 293 -5.86 -18.06 25.89
CA PRO A 293 -6.85 -18.35 24.86
C PRO A 293 -7.02 -17.13 23.96
N THR A 294 -7.11 -17.39 22.65
CA THR A 294 -7.18 -16.34 21.65
C THR A 294 -8.17 -16.73 20.57
N SER A 295 -9.09 -15.81 20.27
CA SER A 295 -10.06 -15.95 19.18
C SER A 295 -9.79 -14.89 18.12
N VAL A 296 -9.98 -15.26 16.86
CA VAL A 296 -9.64 -14.41 15.72
C VAL A 296 -10.70 -14.48 14.64
N PHE A 297 -10.79 -13.44 13.83
CA PHE A 297 -11.40 -13.52 12.51
C PHE A 297 -10.65 -12.68 11.49
N GLU A 298 -10.75 -13.05 10.22
CA GLU A 298 -10.25 -12.27 9.09
C GLU A 298 -11.34 -12.18 8.03
N LEU A 299 -11.59 -10.98 7.54
CA LEU A 299 -12.63 -10.61 6.59
C LEU A 299 -11.98 -10.00 5.36
N ASN A 300 -12.31 -10.51 4.17
CA ASN A 300 -11.93 -9.90 2.90
C ASN A 300 -12.88 -8.73 2.59
N LEU A 301 -12.38 -7.51 2.67
CA LEU A 301 -13.18 -6.30 2.44
C LEU A 301 -13.47 -6.07 0.96
N ASN A 302 -12.62 -6.61 0.07
CA ASN A 302 -12.90 -6.54 -1.36
C ASN A 302 -14.23 -7.22 -1.67
N ASP A 303 -14.50 -8.35 -1.02
CA ASP A 303 -15.70 -9.13 -1.28
C ASP A 303 -16.97 -8.56 -0.64
N LEU A 304 -16.85 -7.56 0.25
CA LEU A 304 -17.99 -6.92 0.91
C LEU A 304 -18.33 -5.54 0.37
N PHE A 305 -17.32 -4.80 -0.10
CA PHE A 305 -17.43 -3.35 -0.27
C PHE A 305 -16.79 -2.81 -1.56
N LEU A 306 -16.03 -3.62 -2.30
CA LEU A 306 -15.40 -3.31 -3.60
C LEU A 306 -16.03 -4.15 -4.72
#